data_AF-A0A937HU71-F1
#
_entry.id   AF-A0A937HU71-F1
#
_cell.length_a   1.000
_cell.length_b   1.000
_cell.length_c   1.000
_cell.angle_alpha   90.00
_cell.angle_beta   90.00
_cell.angle_gamma   90.00
#
_symmetry.space_group_name_H-M   'P 1'
#
loop_
_entity.id
_entity.type
_entity.pdbx_description
1 polymer ?
#
loop_
_entity_poly.entity_id
_entity_poly.type
_entity_poly.pdbx_seq_one_letter_code
_entity_poly.pdbx_strand_id
1 'polypeptide(L)'
;MDVPPASPALPLLQVGAYITNISDINLMDNQFSIELLLWTVWYGEADQNPSDQLRILNGIYDGDIQRFERVRRDQKEGQSWSLYKVRSAVVKRWLLQRYPFDDQLLHVHVGLDDPLQPVNLDVVANEPCSVTPGLLLPGWNLKEPSGYASSISLMNDLGRPVADGVAVRRQSTVSFDLPIQRESLLFVAPDFLGYLLAVGLCCMSLLITRSRDDLILSAVVSAGGNYVFIAGNLPVTAMTGFIGNLQLIIFLGILYVVAADELIDTQLSQLSARFAQLLKVMLLPSYVGMTLLGIWWIIP
;
A
#
# COMPACT_ATOMS: atom_id res chain seq x y z
N MET A 1 -46.29 12.43 27.41
CA MET A 1 -44.99 11.99 26.86
C MET A 1 -45.14 12.02 25.37
N ASP A 2 -44.75 13.14 24.75
CA ASP A 2 -44.75 13.26 23.30
C ASP A 2 -43.61 12.41 22.74
N VAL A 3 -43.98 11.39 21.97
CA VAL A 3 -43.04 10.63 21.14
C VAL A 3 -42.53 11.62 20.08
N PRO A 4 -41.23 11.89 19.98
CA PRO A 4 -40.72 12.75 18.94
C PRO A 4 -41.12 12.16 17.58
N PRO A 5 -41.60 12.98 16.62
CA PRO A 5 -41.97 12.48 15.31
C PRO A 5 -40.79 11.74 14.70
N ALA A 6 -41.01 10.50 14.27
CA ALA A 6 -40.04 9.76 13.48
C ALA A 6 -39.60 10.67 12.31
N SER A 7 -38.30 10.98 12.25
CA SER A 7 -37.76 11.74 11.11
C SER A 7 -38.20 11.04 9.83
N PRO A 8 -38.72 11.77 8.82
CA PRO A 8 -39.12 11.15 7.56
C PRO A 8 -37.93 10.36 7.03
N ALA A 9 -38.16 9.09 6.66
CA ALA A 9 -37.11 8.26 6.08
C ALA A 9 -36.60 8.98 4.83
N LEU A 10 -35.35 9.43 4.88
CA LEU A 10 -34.71 10.12 3.76
C LEU A 10 -34.78 9.19 2.53
N PRO A 11 -35.03 9.73 1.33
CA PRO A 11 -35.10 8.89 0.15
C PRO A 11 -33.76 8.20 -0.09
N LEU A 12 -33.83 6.95 -0.51
CA LEU A 12 -32.69 6.06 -0.67
C LEU A 12 -31.94 6.38 -1.97
N LEU A 13 -30.62 6.54 -1.87
CA LEU A 13 -29.69 6.57 -3.00
C LEU A 13 -28.78 5.35 -2.91
N GLN A 14 -28.95 4.41 -3.84
CA GLN A 14 -28.06 3.26 -3.96
C GLN A 14 -26.95 3.53 -4.97
N VAL A 15 -25.73 3.08 -4.66
CA VAL A 15 -24.56 3.23 -5.51
C VAL A 15 -23.92 1.87 -5.79
N GLY A 16 -23.53 1.63 -7.03
CA GLY A 16 -22.69 0.51 -7.42
C GLY A 16 -21.53 0.95 -8.29
N ALA A 17 -20.46 0.14 -8.31
CA ALA A 17 -19.24 0.45 -9.05
C ALA A 17 -18.72 -0.75 -9.85
N TYR A 18 -18.28 -0.48 -11.08
CA TYR A 18 -17.65 -1.45 -11.95
C TYR A 18 -16.27 -0.94 -12.34
N ILE A 19 -15.23 -1.56 -11.78
CA ILE A 19 -13.84 -1.14 -11.98
C ILE A 19 -13.38 -1.60 -13.37
N THR A 20 -13.02 -0.61 -14.19
CA THR A 20 -12.58 -0.83 -15.57
C THR A 20 -11.07 -0.85 -15.70
N ASN A 21 -10.37 0.00 -14.94
CA ASN A 21 -8.92 0.09 -15.00
C ASN A 21 -8.33 0.56 -13.66
N ILE A 22 -7.12 0.10 -13.35
CA ILE A 22 -6.28 0.56 -12.24
C ILE A 22 -4.87 0.74 -12.79
N SER A 23 -4.28 1.90 -12.54
CA SER A 23 -2.98 2.28 -13.11
C SER A 23 -2.21 3.19 -12.15
N ASP A 24 -0.98 3.53 -12.51
CA ASP A 24 -0.13 4.50 -11.81
C ASP A 24 -0.02 4.27 -10.29
N ILE A 25 0.12 3.01 -9.86
CA ILE A 25 0.37 2.70 -8.45
C ILE A 25 1.74 3.27 -8.08
N ASN A 26 1.71 4.33 -7.28
CA ASN A 26 2.89 5.03 -6.83
C ASN A 26 3.04 4.89 -5.30
N LEU A 27 4.03 4.09 -4.92
CA LEU A 27 4.34 3.82 -3.52
C LEU A 27 4.94 5.04 -2.81
N MET A 28 5.66 5.90 -3.53
CA MET A 28 6.31 7.09 -2.99
C MET A 28 5.28 8.19 -2.71
N ASP A 29 4.42 8.46 -3.70
CA ASP A 29 3.42 9.54 -3.63
C ASP A 29 2.13 9.12 -2.90
N ASN A 30 2.05 7.87 -2.42
CA ASN A 30 0.88 7.34 -1.72
C ASN A 30 -0.42 7.47 -2.53
N GLN A 31 -0.37 7.10 -3.81
CA GLN A 31 -1.52 7.25 -4.72
C GLN A 31 -1.63 6.14 -5.75
N PHE A 32 -2.82 5.98 -6.31
CA PHE A 32 -3.08 5.14 -7.48
C PHE A 32 -4.17 5.78 -8.35
N SER A 33 -4.17 5.50 -9.65
CA SER A 33 -5.21 5.94 -10.59
C SER A 33 -6.26 4.85 -10.76
N ILE A 34 -7.54 5.22 -10.73
CA ILE A 34 -8.67 4.32 -10.99
C ILE A 34 -9.62 4.89 -12.03
N GLU A 35 -10.11 4.01 -12.90
CA GLU A 35 -11.24 4.26 -13.80
C GLU A 35 -12.35 3.26 -13.52
N LEU A 36 -13.56 3.77 -13.27
CA LEU A 36 -14.72 2.96 -12.95
C LEU A 36 -15.99 3.51 -13.59
N LEU A 37 -16.94 2.63 -13.85
CA LEU A 37 -18.32 3.00 -14.14
C LEU A 37 -19.09 2.98 -12.82
N LEU A 38 -19.65 4.12 -12.44
CA LEU A 38 -20.46 4.27 -11.23
C LEU A 38 -21.92 4.42 -11.66
N TRP A 39 -22.81 3.58 -11.13
CA TRP A 39 -24.24 3.76 -11.34
C TRP A 39 -24.95 4.03 -10.03
N THR A 40 -26.03 4.79 -10.15
CA THR A 40 -26.86 5.18 -9.01
C THR A 40 -28.31 4.86 -9.27
N VAL A 41 -29.03 4.40 -8.24
CA VAL A 41 -30.48 4.23 -8.24
C VAL A 41 -31.07 5.13 -7.16
N TRP A 42 -31.83 6.14 -7.58
CA TRP A 42 -32.51 7.08 -6.69
C TRP A 42 -34.00 6.75 -6.59
N TYR A 43 -34.53 6.67 -5.36
CA TYR A 43 -35.92 6.29 -5.06
C TYR A 43 -36.82 7.48 -4.66
N GLY A 44 -36.37 8.72 -4.85
CA GLY A 44 -37.12 9.94 -4.54
C GLY A 44 -37.56 10.72 -5.78
N GLU A 45 -38.05 11.94 -5.56
CA GLU A 45 -38.39 12.84 -6.67
C GLU A 45 -37.15 13.21 -7.51
N ALA A 46 -37.32 13.29 -8.83
CA ALA A 46 -36.20 13.39 -9.77
C ALA A 46 -35.47 14.75 -9.71
N ASP A 47 -36.15 15.80 -9.29
CA ASP A 47 -35.60 17.14 -9.05
C ASP A 47 -34.66 17.18 -7.84
N GLN A 48 -34.86 16.28 -6.87
CA GLN A 48 -34.05 16.16 -5.65
C GLN A 48 -32.94 15.12 -5.75
N ASN A 49 -32.72 14.53 -6.93
CA ASN A 49 -31.73 13.47 -7.12
C ASN A 49 -30.30 13.99 -6.85
N PRO A 50 -29.60 13.50 -5.80
CA PRO A 50 -28.27 14.00 -5.44
C PRO A 50 -27.14 13.30 -6.22
N SER A 51 -27.43 12.42 -7.18
CA SER A 51 -26.41 11.66 -7.92
C SER A 51 -25.37 12.53 -8.64
N ASP A 52 -25.74 13.71 -9.14
CA ASP A 52 -24.81 14.63 -9.80
C ASP A 52 -23.83 15.30 -8.81
N GLN A 53 -24.06 15.17 -7.50
CA GLN A 53 -23.22 15.72 -6.43
C GLN A 53 -22.27 14.68 -5.82
N LEU A 54 -22.24 13.46 -6.36
CA LEU A 54 -21.34 12.41 -5.90
C LEU A 54 -19.89 12.71 -6.28
N ARG A 55 -18.99 12.33 -5.37
CA ARG A 55 -17.56 12.56 -5.46
C ARG A 55 -16.78 11.43 -4.82
N ILE A 56 -15.56 11.17 -5.30
CA ILE A 56 -14.61 10.32 -4.58
C ILE A 56 -13.89 11.19 -3.53
N LEU A 57 -14.20 10.94 -2.26
CA LEU A 57 -13.78 11.75 -1.11
C LEU A 57 -12.28 11.63 -0.79
N ASN A 58 -11.70 10.46 -1.05
CA ASN A 58 -10.26 10.23 -0.93
C ASN A 58 -9.53 10.41 -2.28
N GLY A 59 -10.17 11.07 -3.25
CA GLY A 59 -9.59 11.39 -4.54
C GLY A 59 -8.84 12.72 -4.52
N ILE A 60 -7.78 12.82 -5.32
CA ILE A 60 -7.14 14.11 -5.62
C ILE A 60 -8.08 14.88 -6.54
N TYR A 61 -8.57 16.01 -6.07
CA TYR A 61 -9.44 16.88 -6.84
C TYR A 61 -8.63 18.00 -7.48
N ASP A 62 -8.43 17.81 -8.77
CA ASP A 62 -8.07 18.84 -9.72
C ASP A 62 -9.03 18.66 -10.90
N GLY A 63 -9.48 19.74 -11.53
CA GLY A 63 -10.54 19.71 -12.54
C GLY A 63 -10.26 18.77 -13.71
N ASP A 64 -8.98 18.45 -13.95
CA ASP A 64 -8.51 17.50 -14.95
C ASP A 64 -8.30 16.06 -14.41
N ILE A 65 -8.13 15.89 -13.09
CA ILE A 65 -7.75 14.62 -12.46
C ILE A 65 -8.96 13.82 -12.00
N GLN A 66 -9.96 14.49 -11.40
CA GLN A 66 -11.20 13.83 -10.98
C GLN A 66 -12.36 14.23 -11.90
N ARG A 67 -12.71 13.33 -12.81
CA ARG A 67 -13.75 13.57 -13.82
C ARG A 67 -14.93 12.63 -13.61
N PHE A 68 -16.10 13.22 -13.37
CA PHE A 68 -17.39 12.54 -13.34
C PHE A 68 -18.16 12.89 -14.62
N GLU A 69 -18.23 11.96 -15.56
CA GLU A 69 -18.94 12.16 -16.82
C GLU A 69 -20.22 11.32 -16.83
N ARG A 70 -21.38 11.99 -16.88
CA ARG A 70 -22.67 11.30 -16.97
C ARG A 70 -22.84 10.72 -18.37
N VAL A 71 -22.83 9.39 -18.46
CA VAL A 71 -22.99 8.64 -19.71
C VAL A 71 -24.46 8.51 -20.09
N ARG A 72 -25.32 8.21 -19.10
CA ARG A 72 -26.74 7.98 -19.33
C ARG A 72 -27.56 8.29 -18.09
N ARG A 73 -28.81 8.70 -18.30
CA ARG A 73 -29.84 8.81 -17.25
C ARG A 73 -31.15 8.27 -17.81
N ASP A 74 -31.76 7.35 -17.09
CA ASP A 74 -33.09 6.82 -17.39
C ASP A 74 -33.99 7.07 -16.17
N GLN A 75 -35.27 7.30 -16.42
CA GLN A 75 -36.27 7.50 -15.37
C GLN A 75 -37.43 6.53 -15.60
N LYS A 76 -37.78 5.76 -14.58
CA LYS A 76 -38.85 4.76 -14.66
C LYS A 76 -39.56 4.66 -13.31
N GLU A 77 -40.89 4.73 -13.31
CA GLU A 77 -41.75 4.40 -12.15
C GLU A 77 -41.30 5.02 -10.81
N GLY A 78 -40.99 6.33 -10.80
CA GLY A 78 -40.57 7.02 -9.57
C GLY A 78 -39.12 6.75 -9.13
N GLN A 79 -38.34 6.06 -9.96
CA GLN A 79 -36.91 5.84 -9.76
C GLN A 79 -36.10 6.53 -10.86
N SER A 80 -34.93 7.06 -10.49
CA SER A 80 -33.96 7.61 -11.44
C SER A 80 -32.68 6.80 -11.41
N TRP A 81 -32.35 6.22 -12.55
CA TRP A 81 -31.08 5.53 -12.77
C TRP A 81 -30.12 6.46 -13.51
N SER A 82 -28.88 6.57 -13.04
CA SER A 82 -27.84 7.32 -13.73
C SER A 82 -26.54 6.52 -13.77
N LEU A 83 -25.83 6.62 -14.89
CA LEU A 83 -24.53 6.00 -15.12
C LEU A 83 -23.49 7.08 -15.35
N TYR A 84 -22.38 6.97 -14.63
CA TYR A 84 -21.24 7.87 -14.68
C TYR A 84 -19.99 7.09 -15.05
N LYS A 85 -19.15 7.68 -15.89
CA LYS A 85 -17.76 7.27 -16.06
C LYS A 85 -16.92 8.14 -15.15
N VAL A 86 -16.20 7.51 -14.24
CA VAL A 86 -15.39 8.19 -13.22
C VAL A 86 -13.92 7.84 -13.42
N ARG A 87 -13.08 8.87 -13.51
CA ARG A 87 -11.62 8.75 -13.48
C ARG A 87 -11.11 9.62 -12.34
N SER A 88 -10.25 9.05 -11.48
CA SER A 88 -9.65 9.79 -10.36
C SER A 88 -8.31 9.17 -9.97
N ALA A 89 -7.36 10.02 -9.56
CA ALA A 89 -6.28 9.58 -8.69
C ALA A 89 -6.80 9.52 -7.25
N VAL A 90 -6.44 8.48 -6.50
CA VAL A 90 -6.90 8.21 -5.15
C VAL A 90 -5.71 8.15 -4.21
N VAL A 91 -5.79 8.89 -3.11
CA VAL A 91 -4.76 8.91 -2.07
C VAL A 91 -4.94 7.68 -1.19
N LYS A 92 -3.87 6.88 -1.08
CA LYS A 92 -3.81 5.70 -0.25
C LYS A 92 -2.45 5.62 0.43
N ARG A 93 -2.47 5.52 1.77
CA ARG A 93 -1.29 5.16 2.55
C ARG A 93 -0.99 3.67 2.38
N TRP A 94 0.23 3.36 1.97
CA TRP A 94 0.67 1.98 1.77
C TRP A 94 1.19 1.35 3.06
N LEU A 95 0.81 0.10 3.31
CA LEU A 95 1.30 -0.67 4.45
C LEU A 95 2.53 -1.47 4.05
N LEU A 96 3.70 -0.84 4.07
CA LEU A 96 4.95 -1.41 3.52
C LEU A 96 5.85 -2.09 4.56
N GLN A 97 5.33 -2.35 5.77
CA GLN A 97 6.10 -2.99 6.84
C GLN A 97 6.62 -4.37 6.46
N ARG A 98 5.86 -5.11 5.64
CA ARG A 98 6.20 -6.46 5.18
C ARG A 98 6.68 -6.51 3.75
N TYR A 99 6.95 -5.37 3.10
CA TYR A 99 7.42 -5.36 1.71
C TYR A 99 8.65 -6.27 1.54
N PRO A 100 8.72 -7.10 0.49
CA PRO A 100 7.78 -7.23 -0.63
C PRO A 100 6.64 -8.25 -0.43
N PHE A 101 6.43 -8.76 0.77
CA PHE A 101 5.39 -9.76 1.10
C PHE A 101 4.07 -9.12 1.53
N ASP A 102 3.73 -7.97 0.97
CA ASP A 102 2.62 -7.14 1.43
C ASP A 102 1.31 -7.43 0.68
N ASP A 103 0.21 -7.44 1.44
CA ASP A 103 -1.15 -7.30 0.94
C ASP A 103 -1.58 -5.84 1.11
N GLN A 104 -2.30 -5.31 0.13
CA GLN A 104 -2.84 -3.94 0.17
C GLN A 104 -4.34 -3.96 -0.09
N LEU A 105 -5.05 -2.99 0.47
CA LEU A 105 -6.48 -2.79 0.24
C LEU A 105 -6.70 -1.44 -0.45
N LEU A 106 -7.14 -1.46 -1.70
CA LEU A 106 -7.48 -0.24 -2.43
C LEU A 106 -8.88 0.20 -2.00
N HIS A 107 -8.95 1.32 -1.28
CA HIS A 107 -10.19 1.88 -0.78
C HIS A 107 -10.60 3.06 -1.64
N VAL A 108 -11.85 3.08 -2.08
CA VAL A 108 -12.45 4.22 -2.78
C VAL A 108 -13.70 4.62 -2.03
N HIS A 109 -13.70 5.83 -1.47
CA HIS A 109 -14.83 6.37 -0.72
C HIS A 109 -15.64 7.29 -1.62
N VAL A 110 -16.88 6.93 -1.88
CA VAL A 110 -17.84 7.76 -2.61
C VAL A 110 -18.79 8.41 -1.61
N GLY A 111 -19.02 9.71 -1.75
CA GLY A 111 -19.99 10.44 -0.96
C GLY A 111 -20.43 11.71 -1.68
N LEU A 112 -21.23 12.53 -1.01
CA LEU A 112 -21.67 13.82 -1.55
C LEU A 112 -20.61 14.91 -1.36
N ASP A 113 -20.57 15.86 -2.29
CA ASP A 113 -19.68 17.04 -2.19
C ASP A 113 -20.06 17.93 -0.99
N ASP A 114 -21.36 18.08 -0.70
CA ASP A 114 -21.84 18.66 0.55
C ASP A 114 -21.91 17.59 1.66
N PRO A 115 -21.01 17.61 2.66
CA PRO A 115 -21.03 16.63 3.75
C PRO A 115 -22.22 16.79 4.70
N LEU A 116 -22.97 17.90 4.60
CA LEU A 116 -24.13 18.21 5.43
C LEU A 116 -25.46 17.85 4.79
N GLN A 117 -25.47 17.49 3.50
CA GLN A 117 -26.69 17.13 2.81
C GLN A 117 -27.22 15.80 3.36
N PRO A 118 -28.46 15.77 3.88
CA PRO A 118 -29.04 14.55 4.41
C PRO A 118 -29.44 13.63 3.25
N VAL A 119 -28.75 12.49 3.13
CA VAL A 119 -29.09 11.42 2.18
C VAL A 119 -28.97 10.07 2.86
N ASN A 120 -29.88 9.16 2.52
CA ASN A 120 -29.73 7.75 2.85
C ASN A 120 -28.91 7.09 1.74
N LEU A 121 -27.58 7.08 1.90
CA LEU A 121 -26.65 6.50 0.93
C LEU A 121 -26.38 5.03 1.28
N ASP A 122 -26.61 4.14 0.33
CA ASP A 122 -26.38 2.70 0.49
C ASP A 122 -25.78 2.10 -0.78
N VAL A 123 -25.38 0.84 -0.71
CA VAL A 123 -24.94 0.07 -1.87
C VAL A 123 -26.09 -0.63 -2.57
N VAL A 124 -25.91 -0.94 -3.85
CA VAL A 124 -26.86 -1.78 -4.59
C VAL A 124 -26.82 -3.21 -4.03
N ALA A 125 -27.98 -3.83 -3.87
CA ALA A 125 -28.10 -5.15 -3.23
C ALA A 125 -27.45 -6.30 -4.02
N ASN A 126 -27.46 -6.22 -5.35
CA ASN A 126 -26.85 -7.21 -6.23
C ASN A 126 -25.52 -6.68 -6.77
N GLU A 127 -24.42 -7.37 -6.47
CA GLU A 127 -23.08 -7.07 -6.98
C GLU A 127 -22.69 -5.57 -6.84
N PRO A 128 -22.55 -5.07 -5.60
CA PRO A 128 -22.28 -3.66 -5.34
C PRO A 128 -20.95 -3.20 -5.97
N CYS A 129 -19.98 -4.10 -6.09
CA CYS A 129 -18.71 -3.85 -6.73
C CYS A 129 -18.29 -5.04 -7.58
N SER A 130 -17.83 -4.78 -8.80
CA SER A 130 -17.25 -5.80 -9.67
C SER A 130 -16.07 -5.24 -10.46
N VAL A 131 -15.19 -6.12 -10.95
CA VAL A 131 -14.01 -5.77 -11.74
C VAL A 131 -14.14 -6.37 -13.13
N THR A 132 -13.60 -5.68 -14.13
CA THR A 132 -13.48 -6.22 -15.48
C THR A 132 -12.71 -7.56 -15.47
N PRO A 133 -13.27 -8.67 -16.01
CA PRO A 133 -12.65 -10.00 -15.95
C PRO A 133 -11.25 -10.13 -16.58
N GLY A 134 -10.80 -9.14 -17.35
CA GLY A 134 -9.47 -9.10 -17.96
C GLY A 134 -8.55 -8.01 -17.36
N LEU A 135 -8.93 -7.40 -16.24
CA LEU A 135 -8.06 -6.42 -15.60
C LEU A 135 -6.81 -7.13 -15.06
N LEU A 136 -5.66 -6.73 -15.58
CA LEU A 136 -4.37 -7.21 -15.12
C LEU A 136 -3.62 -6.05 -14.49
N LEU A 137 -3.15 -6.24 -13.26
CA LEU A 137 -2.36 -5.27 -12.54
C LEU A 137 -0.92 -5.80 -12.44
N PRO A 138 0.06 -5.23 -13.16
CA PRO A 138 1.42 -5.77 -13.20
C PRO A 138 2.04 -5.89 -11.81
N GLY A 139 2.50 -7.08 -11.44
CA GLY A 139 3.10 -7.36 -10.13
C GLY A 139 2.10 -7.50 -8.98
N TRP A 140 0.79 -7.58 -9.26
CA TRP A 140 -0.26 -7.72 -8.26
C TRP A 140 -1.36 -8.71 -8.69
N ASN A 141 -1.76 -9.58 -7.77
CA ASN A 141 -2.94 -10.42 -7.88
C ASN A 141 -4.15 -9.67 -7.31
N LEU A 142 -5.23 -9.62 -8.09
CA LEU A 142 -6.52 -9.05 -7.69
C LEU A 142 -7.34 -10.10 -6.93
N LYS A 143 -7.89 -9.71 -5.78
CA LYS A 143 -8.88 -10.52 -5.03
C LYS A 143 -10.29 -9.99 -5.31
N GLU A 144 -11.29 -10.65 -4.74
CA GLU A 144 -12.69 -10.26 -4.93
C GLU A 144 -12.96 -8.85 -4.37
N PRO A 145 -13.57 -7.95 -5.16
CA PRO A 145 -13.96 -6.63 -4.69
C PRO A 145 -15.17 -6.72 -3.74
N SER A 146 -15.31 -5.73 -2.87
CA SER A 146 -16.48 -5.58 -2.01
C SER A 146 -16.94 -4.13 -1.95
N GLY A 147 -18.23 -3.93 -1.70
CA GLY A 147 -18.82 -2.60 -1.55
C GLY A 147 -19.80 -2.60 -0.37
N TYR A 148 -19.73 -1.58 0.48
CA TYR A 148 -20.61 -1.44 1.65
C TYR A 148 -20.91 0.02 1.99
N ALA A 149 -22.06 0.26 2.64
CA ALA A 149 -22.38 1.55 3.23
C ALA A 149 -21.46 1.84 4.42
N SER A 150 -20.96 3.08 4.48
CA SER A 150 -20.01 3.55 5.48
C SER A 150 -20.38 4.98 5.92
N SER A 151 -19.62 5.52 6.87
CA SER A 151 -19.79 6.91 7.28
C SER A 151 -18.45 7.51 7.72
N ILE A 152 -18.19 8.74 7.31
CA ILE A 152 -17.00 9.50 7.73
C ILE A 152 -17.42 10.48 8.83
N SER A 153 -16.72 10.43 9.96
CA SER A 153 -16.98 11.35 11.08
C SER A 153 -16.31 12.69 10.83
N LEU A 154 -17.08 13.77 10.92
CA LEU A 154 -16.59 15.14 10.84
C LEU A 154 -16.10 15.55 12.23
N MET A 155 -14.84 15.98 12.33
CA MET A 155 -14.24 16.41 13.61
C MET A 155 -14.67 17.83 14.03
N ASN A 156 -15.39 18.54 13.17
CA ASN A 156 -15.90 19.89 13.39
C ASN A 156 -17.29 20.02 12.75
N ASP A 157 -18.17 20.81 13.36
CA ASP A 157 -19.54 21.05 12.92
C ASP A 157 -19.66 22.10 11.80
N LEU A 158 -18.52 22.52 11.25
CA LEU A 158 -18.40 23.50 10.16
C LEU A 158 -19.11 24.83 10.49
N GLY A 159 -19.15 25.20 11.78
CA GLY A 159 -19.82 26.41 12.26
C GLY A 159 -21.35 26.33 12.32
N ARG A 160 -21.96 25.16 12.02
CA ARG A 160 -23.42 24.96 12.12
C ARG A 160 -23.76 24.19 13.40
N PRO A 161 -24.59 24.73 14.31
CA PRO A 161 -24.91 24.07 15.57
C PRO A 161 -25.45 22.67 15.34
N VAL A 162 -25.01 21.72 16.15
CA VAL A 162 -25.49 20.35 16.11
C VAL A 162 -26.84 20.27 16.79
N ALA A 163 -27.73 19.41 16.29
CA ALA A 163 -28.96 19.08 16.99
C ALA A 163 -28.65 18.50 18.40
N ASP A 164 -29.49 18.84 19.38
CA ASP A 164 -29.33 18.37 20.76
C ASP A 164 -29.17 16.84 20.81
N GLY A 165 -28.09 16.37 21.44
CA GLY A 165 -27.82 14.94 21.65
C GLY A 165 -26.91 14.26 20.61
N VAL A 166 -26.46 14.94 19.55
CA VAL A 166 -25.47 14.39 18.61
C VAL A 166 -24.08 14.95 18.93
N ALA A 167 -23.17 14.10 19.41
CA ALA A 167 -21.82 14.51 19.81
C ALA A 167 -20.85 14.67 18.63
N VAL A 168 -21.09 13.98 17.51
CA VAL A 168 -20.23 13.99 16.31
C VAL A 168 -21.10 13.88 15.08
N ARG A 169 -20.95 14.81 14.13
CA ARG A 169 -21.65 14.75 12.83
C ARG A 169 -20.96 13.72 11.93
N ARG A 170 -21.75 12.95 11.17
CA ARG A 170 -21.25 11.95 10.23
C ARG A 170 -21.79 12.23 8.83
N GLN A 171 -20.92 12.12 7.84
CA GLN A 171 -21.27 12.13 6.43
C GLN A 171 -21.53 10.68 5.98
N SER A 172 -22.66 10.45 5.31
CA SER A 172 -22.98 9.15 4.71
C SER A 172 -22.08 8.91 3.49
N THR A 173 -21.43 7.75 3.43
CA THR A 173 -20.50 7.38 2.36
C THR A 173 -20.70 5.93 1.93
N VAL A 174 -20.21 5.58 0.75
CA VAL A 174 -20.11 4.19 0.28
C VAL A 174 -18.63 3.90 0.06
N SER A 175 -18.17 2.76 0.57
CA SER A 175 -16.79 2.32 0.41
C SER A 175 -16.73 1.15 -0.56
N PHE A 176 -15.84 1.25 -1.55
CA PHE A 176 -15.48 0.16 -2.45
C PHE A 176 -14.05 -0.27 -2.14
N ASP A 177 -13.91 -1.54 -1.78
CA ASP A 177 -12.68 -2.13 -1.29
C ASP A 177 -12.23 -3.22 -2.28
N LEU A 178 -11.06 -3.04 -2.87
CA LEU A 178 -10.43 -4.01 -3.76
C LEU A 178 -9.11 -4.48 -3.15
N PRO A 179 -9.06 -5.71 -2.59
CA PRO A 179 -7.83 -6.25 -2.05
C PRO A 179 -6.90 -6.68 -3.19
N ILE A 180 -5.62 -6.30 -3.07
CA ILE A 180 -4.55 -6.66 -3.99
C ILE A 180 -3.40 -7.30 -3.22
N GLN A 181 -2.75 -8.29 -3.82
CA GLN A 181 -1.64 -9.02 -3.22
C GLN A 181 -0.43 -8.94 -4.14
N ARG A 182 0.75 -8.60 -3.62
CA ARG A 182 1.95 -8.53 -4.47
C ARG A 182 2.29 -9.91 -5.05
N GLU A 183 2.64 -9.95 -6.33
CA GLU A 183 3.13 -11.17 -6.97
C GLU A 183 4.51 -11.58 -6.44
N SER A 184 4.81 -12.86 -6.59
CA SER A 184 5.96 -13.63 -6.06
C SER A 184 7.31 -12.90 -5.96
N LEU A 185 8.12 -13.35 -5.00
CA LEU A 185 9.53 -13.02 -4.75
C LEU A 185 10.40 -12.90 -6.02
N LEU A 186 10.15 -13.71 -7.05
CA LEU A 186 10.91 -13.67 -8.30
C LEU A 186 10.83 -12.31 -9.02
N PHE A 187 9.72 -11.59 -8.87
CA PHE A 187 9.55 -10.28 -9.49
C PHE A 187 10.42 -9.21 -8.81
N VAL A 188 10.70 -9.38 -7.52
CA VAL A 188 11.45 -8.41 -6.70
C VAL A 188 12.90 -8.84 -6.46
N ALA A 189 13.26 -10.09 -6.81
CA ALA A 189 14.62 -10.60 -6.66
C ALA A 189 15.71 -9.73 -7.31
N PRO A 190 15.50 -9.09 -8.49
CA PRO A 190 16.48 -8.17 -9.06
C PRO A 190 16.80 -6.96 -8.16
N ASP A 191 15.82 -6.46 -7.42
CA ASP A 191 15.97 -5.29 -6.54
C ASP A 191 16.86 -5.60 -5.32
N PHE A 192 17.04 -6.87 -4.96
CA PHE A 192 17.89 -7.32 -3.86
C PHE A 192 19.23 -7.90 -4.33
N LEU A 193 19.52 -7.88 -5.64
CA LEU A 193 20.74 -8.48 -6.19
C LEU A 193 22.01 -7.85 -5.61
N GLY A 194 22.02 -6.54 -5.36
CA GLY A 194 23.17 -5.87 -4.74
C GLY A 194 23.47 -6.38 -3.32
N TYR A 195 22.46 -6.77 -2.56
CA TYR A 195 22.65 -7.41 -1.25
C TYR A 195 23.15 -8.85 -1.37
N LEU A 196 22.62 -9.62 -2.31
CA LEU A 196 23.09 -10.99 -2.59
C LEU A 196 24.57 -10.96 -3.00
N LEU A 197 24.96 -10.01 -3.85
CA LEU A 197 26.34 -9.79 -4.25
C LEU A 197 27.22 -9.38 -3.07
N ALA A 198 26.74 -8.48 -2.20
CA ALA A 198 27.48 -8.08 -1.00
C ALA A 198 27.78 -9.26 -0.07
N VAL A 199 26.77 -10.10 0.23
CA VAL A 199 26.95 -11.31 1.04
C VAL A 199 27.91 -12.29 0.35
N GLY A 200 27.77 -12.49 -0.96
CA GLY A 200 28.65 -13.37 -1.74
C GLY A 200 30.11 -12.92 -1.72
N LEU A 201 30.37 -11.61 -1.91
CA LEU A 201 31.72 -11.03 -1.84
C LEU A 201 32.30 -11.13 -0.43
N CYS A 202 31.48 -10.94 0.60
CA CYS A 202 31.90 -11.11 2.00
C CYS A 202 32.32 -12.57 2.27
N CYS A 203 31.53 -13.54 1.80
CA CYS A 203 31.88 -14.96 1.87
C CYS A 203 33.17 -15.28 1.10
N MET A 204 33.34 -14.72 -0.11
CA MET A 204 34.58 -14.92 -0.89
C MET A 204 35.80 -14.32 -0.20
N SER A 205 35.65 -13.18 0.50
CA SER A 205 36.74 -12.55 1.24
C SER A 205 37.30 -13.45 2.35
N LEU A 206 36.46 -14.29 2.97
CA LEU A 206 36.89 -15.26 3.99
C LEU A 206 37.61 -16.49 3.41
N LEU A 207 37.42 -16.78 2.12
CA LEU A 207 38.01 -17.92 1.43
C LEU A 207 39.34 -17.59 0.75
N ILE A 208 39.53 -16.33 0.34
CA ILE A 208 40.68 -15.89 -0.45
C ILE A 208 41.64 -15.07 0.42
N THR A 209 42.94 -15.38 0.33
CA THR A 209 44.00 -14.70 1.11
C THR A 209 44.60 -13.47 0.42
N ARG A 210 44.39 -13.29 -0.89
CA ARG A 210 44.88 -12.13 -1.67
C ARG A 210 43.70 -11.21 -2.00
N SER A 211 43.94 -9.89 -2.01
CA SER A 211 42.94 -8.84 -2.35
C SER A 211 41.65 -8.89 -1.53
N ARG A 212 41.75 -9.24 -0.24
CA ARG A 212 40.58 -9.35 0.65
C ARG A 212 39.92 -8.00 0.89
N ASP A 213 40.72 -6.98 1.16
CA ASP A 213 40.24 -5.64 1.49
C ASP A 213 39.43 -5.05 0.33
N ASP A 214 39.83 -5.33 -0.90
CA ASP A 214 39.10 -4.93 -2.11
C ASP A 214 37.74 -5.64 -2.23
N LEU A 215 37.65 -6.93 -1.85
CA LEU A 215 36.39 -7.69 -1.85
C LEU A 215 35.42 -7.19 -0.77
N ILE A 216 35.94 -6.90 0.42
CA ILE A 216 35.17 -6.33 1.53
C ILE A 216 34.66 -4.93 1.14
N LEU A 217 35.54 -4.08 0.60
CA LEU A 217 35.16 -2.75 0.13
C LEU A 217 34.07 -2.85 -0.96
N SER A 218 34.23 -3.79 -1.91
CA SER A 218 33.23 -4.05 -2.94
C SER A 218 31.89 -4.52 -2.36
N ALA A 219 31.91 -5.32 -1.28
CA ALA A 219 30.68 -5.74 -0.58
C ALA A 219 29.95 -4.55 0.06
N VAL A 220 30.69 -3.64 0.72
CA VAL A 220 30.12 -2.41 1.32
C VAL A 220 29.53 -1.52 0.23
N VAL A 221 30.24 -1.30 -0.87
CA VAL A 221 29.77 -0.48 -2.00
C VAL A 221 28.53 -1.10 -2.63
N SER A 222 28.49 -2.42 -2.80
CA SER A 222 27.33 -3.13 -3.35
C SER A 222 26.10 -3.00 -2.44
N ALA A 223 26.25 -3.21 -1.13
CA ALA A 223 25.17 -3.03 -0.18
C ALA A 223 24.70 -1.56 -0.10
N GLY A 224 25.63 -0.60 -0.10
CA GLY A 224 25.33 0.83 -0.11
C GLY A 224 24.62 1.29 -1.37
N GLY A 225 25.04 0.81 -2.55
CA GLY A 225 24.37 1.08 -3.82
C GLY A 225 22.94 0.54 -3.85
N ASN A 226 22.73 -0.68 -3.34
CA ASN A 226 21.40 -1.27 -3.25
C ASN A 226 20.49 -0.53 -2.27
N TYR A 227 21.04 0.00 -1.17
CA TYR A 227 20.31 0.86 -0.24
C TYR A 227 19.80 2.12 -0.93
N VAL A 228 20.67 2.84 -1.65
CA VAL A 228 20.30 4.06 -2.38
C VAL A 228 19.23 3.77 -3.44
N PHE A 229 19.38 2.66 -4.18
CA PHE A 229 18.41 2.23 -5.19
C PHE A 229 17.02 2.00 -4.57
N ILE A 230 16.94 1.24 -3.48
CA ILE A 230 15.67 0.94 -2.82
C ILE A 230 15.06 2.21 -2.19
N ALA A 231 15.87 3.04 -1.54
CA ALA A 231 15.42 4.30 -0.94
C ALA A 231 14.88 5.30 -1.97
N GLY A 232 15.32 5.22 -3.24
CA GLY A 232 14.77 6.01 -4.34
C GLY A 232 13.39 5.55 -4.81
N ASN A 233 13.05 4.26 -4.62
CA ASN A 233 11.82 3.66 -5.13
C ASN A 233 10.74 3.46 -4.06
N LEU A 234 11.11 3.45 -2.77
CA LEU A 234 10.20 3.18 -1.66
C LEU A 234 10.21 4.32 -0.64
N PRO A 235 9.04 4.65 -0.05
CA PRO A 235 8.96 5.66 0.99
C PRO A 235 9.68 5.20 2.26
N VAL A 236 10.04 6.15 3.11
CA VAL A 236 10.78 5.92 4.37
C VAL A 236 10.05 4.93 5.30
N THR A 237 8.72 4.83 5.23
CA THR A 237 7.93 3.87 6.01
C THR A 237 8.26 2.42 5.67
N ALA A 238 8.61 2.11 4.42
CA ALA A 238 9.08 0.77 4.03
C ALA A 238 10.44 0.45 4.66
N MET A 239 11.30 1.46 4.81
CA MET A 239 12.63 1.35 5.39
C MET A 239 12.60 1.08 6.90
N THR A 240 11.49 1.32 7.57
CA THR A 240 11.29 0.91 8.98
C THR A 240 10.82 -0.53 9.14
N GLY A 241 10.48 -1.21 8.04
CA GLY A 241 9.94 -2.56 8.02
C GLY A 241 10.99 -3.65 7.76
N PHE A 242 10.55 -4.72 7.09
CA PHE A 242 11.36 -5.87 6.69
C PHE A 242 12.67 -5.47 5.99
N ILE A 243 12.60 -4.56 5.01
CA ILE A 243 13.77 -4.12 4.24
C ILE A 243 14.83 -3.48 5.15
N GLY A 244 14.43 -2.61 6.08
CA GLY A 244 15.36 -1.95 6.98
C GLY A 244 16.07 -2.93 7.90
N ASN A 245 15.33 -3.90 8.42
CA ASN A 245 15.90 -4.95 9.26
C ASN A 245 16.88 -5.84 8.47
N LEU A 246 16.54 -6.19 7.22
CA LEU A 246 17.42 -6.93 6.31
C LEU A 246 18.72 -6.14 6.04
N GLN A 247 18.61 -4.84 5.75
CA GLN A 247 19.75 -3.95 5.55
C GLN A 247 20.65 -3.90 6.77
N LEU A 248 20.07 -3.73 7.95
CA LEU A 248 20.80 -3.67 9.22
C LEU A 248 21.58 -4.96 9.45
N ILE A 249 20.97 -6.12 9.23
CA ILE A 249 21.67 -7.42 9.34
C ILE A 249 22.84 -7.51 8.37
N ILE A 250 22.66 -7.09 7.12
CA ILE A 250 23.73 -7.18 6.12
C ILE A 250 24.88 -6.26 6.47
N PHE A 251 24.61 -5.00 6.83
CA PHE A 251 25.65 -4.05 7.21
C PHE A 251 26.37 -4.46 8.51
N LEU A 252 25.64 -4.90 9.54
CA LEU A 252 26.25 -5.43 10.76
C LEU A 252 27.03 -6.72 10.48
N GLY A 253 26.55 -7.56 9.59
CA GLY A 253 27.24 -8.77 9.17
C GLY A 253 28.55 -8.47 8.45
N ILE A 254 28.56 -7.49 7.54
CA ILE A 254 29.80 -7.03 6.90
C ILE A 254 30.74 -6.47 7.96
N LEU A 255 30.27 -5.59 8.85
CA LEU A 255 31.08 -5.03 9.93
C LEU A 255 31.69 -6.12 10.83
N TYR A 256 30.92 -7.15 11.16
CA TYR A 256 31.38 -8.30 11.92
C TYR A 256 32.53 -9.02 11.21
N VAL A 257 32.39 -9.28 9.90
CA VAL A 257 33.45 -9.92 9.11
C VAL A 257 34.71 -9.06 9.08
N VAL A 258 34.57 -7.74 8.85
CA VAL A 258 35.71 -6.81 8.84
C VAL A 258 36.43 -6.81 10.19
N ALA A 259 35.69 -6.61 11.28
CA ALA A 259 36.25 -6.52 12.61
C ALA A 259 36.91 -7.83 13.05
N ALA A 260 36.26 -8.96 12.78
CA ALA A 260 36.82 -10.26 13.14
C ALA A 260 38.06 -10.58 12.33
N ASP A 261 38.08 -10.25 11.04
CA ASP A 261 39.23 -10.54 10.21
C ASP A 261 40.45 -9.65 10.58
N GLU A 262 40.24 -8.34 10.79
CA GLU A 262 41.30 -7.45 11.31
C GLU A 262 41.87 -7.92 12.66
N LEU A 263 41.01 -8.43 13.55
CA LEU A 263 41.45 -8.95 14.84
C LEU A 263 42.31 -10.21 14.68
N ILE A 264 41.93 -11.11 13.77
CA ILE A 264 42.69 -12.33 13.46
C ILE A 264 44.05 -11.98 12.81
N ASP A 265 44.06 -11.03 11.88
CA ASP A 265 45.29 -10.60 11.20
C ASP A 265 46.23 -9.85 12.13
N THR A 266 45.72 -9.02 13.04
CA THR A 266 46.58 -8.23 13.94
C THR A 266 47.12 -9.06 15.11
N GLN A 267 46.29 -9.92 15.74
CA GLN A 267 46.65 -10.60 16.98
C GLN A 267 47.11 -12.06 16.80
N LEU A 268 46.50 -12.81 15.87
CA LEU A 268 46.73 -14.27 15.76
C LEU A 268 47.79 -14.63 14.71
N SER A 269 47.97 -13.81 13.67
CA SER A 269 49.00 -14.04 12.65
C SER A 269 50.42 -14.04 13.23
N GLN A 270 50.64 -13.29 14.32
CA GLN A 270 51.90 -13.21 15.05
C GLN A 270 52.23 -14.50 15.82
N LEU A 271 51.21 -15.29 16.18
CA LEU A 271 51.37 -16.52 16.99
C LEU A 271 51.43 -17.78 16.12
N SER A 272 50.50 -17.95 15.17
CA SER A 272 50.54 -19.07 14.22
C SER A 272 49.66 -18.87 12.99
N ALA A 273 50.29 -18.86 11.81
CA ALA A 273 49.61 -18.65 10.53
C ALA A 273 48.56 -19.73 10.20
N ARG A 274 48.82 -20.99 10.57
CA ARG A 274 47.88 -22.10 10.32
C ARG A 274 46.60 -22.00 11.16
N PHE A 275 46.71 -21.52 12.40
CA PHE A 275 45.56 -21.37 13.29
C PHE A 275 44.69 -20.18 12.87
N ALA A 276 45.31 -19.07 12.46
CA ALA A 276 44.61 -17.93 11.88
C ALA A 276 43.79 -18.35 10.64
N GLN A 277 44.37 -19.16 9.75
CA GLN A 277 43.69 -19.63 8.54
C GLN A 277 42.51 -20.57 8.85
N LEU A 278 42.65 -21.46 9.85
CA LEU A 278 41.56 -22.32 10.31
C LEU A 278 40.40 -21.50 10.89
N LEU A 279 40.72 -20.47 11.68
CA LEU A 279 39.72 -19.62 12.33
C LEU A 279 38.92 -18.79 11.34
N LYS A 280 39.54 -18.31 10.25
CA LYS A 280 38.85 -17.62 9.16
C LYS A 280 37.86 -18.51 8.42
N VAL A 281 38.23 -19.77 8.16
CA VAL A 281 37.31 -20.76 7.55
C VAL A 281 36.14 -21.07 8.50
N MET A 282 36.38 -21.09 9.81
CA MET A 282 35.32 -21.23 10.82
C MET A 282 34.42 -20.01 10.96
N LEU A 283 34.85 -18.84 10.47
CA LEU A 283 34.05 -17.61 10.46
C LEU A 283 32.98 -17.59 9.37
N LEU A 284 33.18 -18.36 8.30
CA LEU A 284 32.20 -18.51 7.23
C LEU A 284 30.89 -19.15 7.70
N PRO A 285 30.88 -20.31 8.38
CA PRO A 285 29.64 -20.88 8.90
C PRO A 285 29.00 -20.02 9.99
N SER A 286 29.77 -19.25 10.77
CA SER A 286 29.18 -18.32 11.75
C SER A 286 28.50 -17.13 11.08
N TYR A 287 29.13 -16.53 10.06
CA TYR A 287 28.55 -15.44 9.27
C TYR A 287 27.31 -15.90 8.50
N VAL A 288 27.39 -17.02 7.78
CA VAL A 288 26.25 -17.59 7.05
C VAL A 288 25.14 -17.99 8.03
N GLY A 289 25.49 -18.58 9.18
CA GLY A 289 24.51 -18.92 10.22
C GLY A 289 23.79 -17.70 10.80
N MET A 290 24.53 -16.64 11.16
CA MET A 290 23.94 -15.41 11.71
C MET A 290 23.09 -14.66 10.69
N THR A 291 23.54 -14.58 9.43
CA THR A 291 22.78 -13.93 8.35
C THR A 291 21.51 -14.71 8.04
N LEU A 292 21.57 -16.04 7.93
CA LEU A 292 20.38 -16.88 7.70
C LEU A 292 19.42 -16.87 8.89
N LEU A 293 19.91 -16.95 10.14
CA LEU A 293 19.08 -16.85 11.34
C LEU A 293 18.42 -15.47 11.44
N GLY A 294 19.17 -14.41 11.15
CA GLY A 294 18.64 -13.05 11.13
C GLY A 294 17.54 -12.87 10.07
N ILE A 295 17.76 -13.38 8.86
CA ILE A 295 16.75 -13.35 7.79
C ILE A 295 15.52 -14.18 8.20
N TRP A 296 15.72 -15.39 8.71
CA TRP A 296 14.64 -16.27 9.16
C TRP A 296 13.79 -15.64 10.26
N TRP A 297 14.39 -14.85 11.15
CA TRP A 297 13.66 -14.19 12.23
C TRP A 297 12.80 -13.01 11.79
N ILE A 298 13.06 -12.45 10.60
CA ILE A 298 12.33 -11.29 10.06
C ILE A 298 11.30 -11.71 9.01
N ILE A 299 11.43 -12.90 8.39
CA ILE A 299 10.41 -13.40 7.47
C ILE A 299 9.10 -13.61 8.25
N PRO A 300 7.99 -12.95 7.86
CA PRO A 300 6.70 -13.06 8.53
C PRO A 300 5.99 -14.40 8.28
#